data_AF-A0A0D8B9M0-F1
#
_entry.id   AF-A0A0D8B9M0-F1
#
_cell.length_a   1.000
_cell.length_b   1.000
_cell.length_c   1.000
_cell.angle_alpha   90.00
_cell.angle_beta   90.00
_cell.angle_gamma   90.00
#
_symmetry.space_group_name_H-M   'P 1'
#
loop_
_entity.id
_entity.type
_entity.pdbx_description
1 polymer ?
#
loop_
_entity_poly.entity_id
_entity_poly.type
_entity_poly.pdbx_seq_one_letter_code
_entity_poly.pdbx_strand_id
1 'polypeptide(L)'
;MLAATHQTWLRDHATGNYLLDVFREPHDGETWICRHDQTIRLAYGEIIHHTPDGIPYLAPELVLLFKAKHARPKDQADFDETIPHLTPAQRRTLARLLARAYPGHHWQANL
;
A
#
# COMPACT_ATOMS: atom_id res chain seq x y z
N MET A 1 12.54 8.35 21.21
CA MET A 1 12.22 9.20 20.04
C MET A 1 11.32 8.40 19.12
N LEU A 2 10.07 8.83 18.86
CA LEU A 2 9.02 8.12 18.08
C LEU A 2 9.36 7.86 16.58
N ALA A 3 10.63 8.05 16.20
CA ALA A 3 11.13 8.04 14.82
C ALA A 3 11.45 6.64 14.27
N ALA A 4 11.46 5.59 15.10
CA ALA A 4 11.84 4.24 14.67
C ALA A 4 10.67 3.38 14.15
N THR A 5 9.41 3.84 14.29
CA THR A 5 8.22 3.03 14.00
C THR A 5 7.32 3.71 12.98
N HIS A 6 7.05 3.05 11.85
CA HIS A 6 6.15 3.55 10.81
C HIS A 6 4.66 3.43 11.15
N GLN A 7 4.34 3.01 12.37
CA GLN A 7 3.01 2.62 12.81
C GLN A 7 2.73 3.29 14.15
N THR A 8 1.55 3.90 14.29
CA THR A 8 1.12 4.55 15.53
C THR A 8 -0.29 4.11 15.84
N TRP A 9 -0.42 3.31 16.90
CA TRP A 9 -1.71 2.83 17.38
C TRP A 9 -2.34 3.84 18.33
N LEU A 10 -3.56 4.24 18.04
CA LEU A 10 -4.40 5.02 18.94
C LEU A 10 -5.19 4.07 19.83
N ARG A 11 -5.06 4.26 21.14
CA ARG A 11 -5.77 3.50 22.16
C ARG A 11 -6.74 4.41 22.89
N ASP A 12 -7.98 3.97 23.04
CA ASP A 12 -8.94 4.64 23.91
C ASP A 12 -8.56 4.39 25.36
N HIS A 13 -8.38 5.47 26.12
CA HIS A 13 -8.01 5.39 27.52
C HIS A 13 -9.16 4.87 28.40
N ALA A 14 -10.42 5.13 28.04
CA ALA A 14 -11.57 4.72 28.84
C ALA A 14 -11.83 3.22 28.76
N THR A 15 -11.76 2.65 27.55
CA THR A 15 -12.01 1.22 27.31
C THR A 15 -10.75 0.36 27.26
N GLY A 16 -9.60 0.97 27.01
CA GLY A 16 -8.35 0.25 26.76
C GLY A 16 -8.27 -0.40 25.37
N ASN A 17 -9.23 -0.16 24.48
CA ASN A 17 -9.26 -0.72 23.13
C ASN A 17 -8.36 0.04 22.16
N TYR A 18 -7.73 -0.67 21.22
CA TYR A 18 -7.05 -0.06 20.09
C TYR A 18 -8.07 0.24 18.99
N LEU A 19 -8.19 1.51 18.60
CA LEU A 19 -9.25 1.97 17.69
C LEU A 19 -8.73 2.31 16.29
N LEU A 20 -7.50 2.78 16.19
CA LEU A 20 -6.92 3.26 14.94
C LEU A 20 -5.46 2.88 14.87
N ASP A 21 -5.02 2.57 13.67
CA ASP A 21 -3.64 2.38 13.33
C ASP A 21 -3.24 3.36 12.21
N VAL A 22 -2.21 4.18 12.47
CA VAL A 22 -1.73 5.19 11.53
C VAL A 22 -0.38 4.78 10.98
N PHE A 23 -0.34 4.49 9.68
CA PHE A 23 0.91 4.31 8.95
C PHE A 23 1.48 5.66 8.51
N ARG A 24 2.74 5.92 8.86
CA ARG A 24 3.47 7.16 8.54
C ARG A 24 4.50 6.88 7.45
N GLU A 25 4.08 7.10 6.21
CA GLU A 25 4.95 7.01 5.04
C GLU A 25 5.82 8.26 4.89
N PRO A 26 7.08 8.12 4.44
CA PRO A 26 7.88 9.27 4.07
C PRO A 26 7.21 10.03 2.90
N HIS A 27 7.35 11.35 2.90
CA HIS A 27 6.82 12.21 1.85
C HIS A 27 7.66 13.48 1.72
N ASP A 28 7.47 14.18 0.62
CA ASP A 28 8.10 15.46 0.30
C ASP A 28 7.07 16.35 -0.42
N GLY A 29 6.49 17.29 0.34
CA GLY A 29 5.34 18.07 -0.13
C GLY A 29 4.18 17.18 -0.58
N GLU A 30 3.80 17.29 -1.85
CA GLU A 30 2.74 16.49 -2.47
C GLU A 30 3.22 15.13 -3.00
N THR A 31 4.48 14.79 -2.79
CA THR A 31 5.08 13.53 -3.26
C THR A 31 5.09 12.51 -2.14
N TRP A 32 4.38 11.40 -2.36
CA TRP A 32 4.50 10.20 -1.56
C TRP A 32 5.79 9.44 -1.91
N ILE A 33 6.46 8.90 -0.89
CA ILE A 33 7.69 8.11 -1.03
C ILE A 33 7.43 6.72 -0.46
N CYS A 34 7.71 5.68 -1.25
CA CYS A 34 7.57 4.32 -0.74
C CYS A 34 8.64 4.02 0.32
N ARG A 35 8.25 3.65 1.54
CA ARG A 35 9.21 3.25 2.58
C ARG A 35 10.02 1.99 2.24
N HIS A 36 9.56 1.14 1.33
CA HIS A 36 10.25 -0.10 0.94
C HIS A 36 11.32 0.13 -0.13
N ASP A 37 11.14 1.14 -0.97
CA ASP A 37 12.13 1.63 -1.93
C ASP A 37 11.90 3.13 -2.12
N GLN A 38 12.74 3.97 -1.50
CA GLN A 38 12.58 5.43 -1.50
C GLN A 38 12.77 6.07 -2.89
N THR A 39 13.26 5.29 -3.86
CA THR A 39 13.38 5.73 -5.25
C THR A 39 12.05 5.60 -6.01
N ILE A 40 11.04 4.95 -5.41
CA ILE A 40 9.65 4.96 -5.86
C ILE A 40 8.97 6.17 -5.21
N ARG A 41 8.63 7.14 -6.06
CA ARG A 41 8.03 8.43 -5.69
C ARG A 41 6.86 8.70 -6.62
N LEU A 42 5.70 9.05 -6.06
CA LEU A 42 4.46 9.27 -6.80
C LEU A 42 3.70 10.45 -6.20
N ALA A 43 2.96 11.21 -7.00
CA ALA A 43 2.17 12.31 -6.48
C ALA A 43 0.97 11.78 -5.69
N TYR A 44 0.63 12.39 -4.56
CA TYR A 44 -0.54 11.99 -3.76
C TYR A 44 -1.84 11.99 -4.57
N GLY A 45 -2.01 12.96 -5.47
CA GLY A 45 -3.18 13.04 -6.36
C GLY A 45 -3.32 11.88 -7.35
N GLU A 46 -2.24 11.13 -7.61
CA GLU A 46 -2.26 9.96 -8.49
C GLU A 46 -2.55 8.67 -7.71
N ILE A 47 -2.24 8.64 -6.42
CA ILE A 47 -2.24 7.41 -5.62
C ILE A 47 -3.34 7.35 -4.57
N ILE A 48 -3.99 8.48 -4.27
CA ILE A 48 -5.16 8.52 -3.38
C ILE A 48 -6.40 8.58 -4.25
N HIS A 49 -7.10 7.46 -4.33
CA HIS A 49 -8.40 7.35 -4.96
C HIS A 49 -9.51 7.65 -3.97
N HIS A 50 -10.71 7.87 -4.48
CA HIS A 50 -11.87 8.17 -3.66
C HIS A 50 -13.02 7.23 -4.01
N THR A 51 -13.77 6.78 -3.00
CA THR A 51 -15.04 6.08 -3.23
C THR A 51 -16.06 7.05 -3.84
N PRO A 52 -17.21 6.57 -4.35
CA PRO A 52 -18.28 7.46 -4.81
C PRO A 52 -18.74 8.48 -3.74
N ASP A 53 -18.65 8.09 -2.45
CA ASP A 53 -18.97 8.94 -1.30
C ASP A 53 -17.80 9.84 -0.85
N GLY A 54 -16.69 9.85 -1.58
CA GLY A 54 -15.54 10.71 -1.29
C GLY A 54 -14.60 10.20 -0.20
N ILE A 55 -14.66 8.91 0.17
CA ILE A 55 -13.74 8.34 1.17
C ILE A 55 -12.39 8.08 0.49
N PRO A 56 -11.27 8.69 0.96
CA PRO A 56 -9.96 8.48 0.37
C PRO A 56 -9.41 7.09 0.69
N TYR A 57 -8.77 6.46 -0.29
CA TYR A 57 -8.05 5.20 -0.13
C TYR A 57 -6.83 5.12 -1.04
N LEU A 58 -5.81 4.38 -0.63
CA LEU A 58 -4.60 4.16 -1.43
C LEU A 58 -4.93 3.29 -2.64
N ALA A 59 -4.37 3.64 -3.81
CA ALA A 59 -4.47 2.87 -5.04
C ALA A 59 -4.20 1.37 -4.77
N PRO A 60 -5.09 0.45 -5.19
CA PRO A 60 -4.99 -0.96 -4.85
C PRO A 60 -3.67 -1.61 -5.23
N GLU A 61 -3.05 -1.22 -6.36
CA GLU A 61 -1.73 -1.71 -6.75
C GLU A 61 -0.63 -1.36 -5.74
N LEU A 62 -0.72 -0.23 -5.04
CA LEU A 62 0.25 0.13 -4.01
C LEU A 62 -0.03 -0.64 -2.71
N VAL A 63 -1.31 -0.88 -2.37
CA VAL A 63 -1.66 -1.77 -1.25
C VAL A 63 -1.09 -3.17 -1.49
N LEU A 64 -1.20 -3.70 -2.70
CA LEU A 64 -0.61 -4.98 -3.08
C LEU A 64 0.93 -4.95 -3.03
N LEU A 65 1.58 -3.86 -3.47
CA LEU A 65 3.03 -3.71 -3.33
C LEU A 65 3.49 -3.84 -1.85
N PHE A 66 2.73 -3.27 -0.91
CA PHE A 66 3.03 -3.42 0.52
C PHE A 66 2.86 -4.86 1.01
N LYS A 67 1.82 -5.56 0.54
CA LYS A 67 1.53 -6.94 0.90
C LYS A 67 2.54 -7.94 0.31
N ALA A 68 3.07 -7.65 -0.87
CA ALA A 68 4.07 -8.48 -1.57
C ALA A 68 5.35 -8.71 -0.75
N LYS A 69 5.70 -7.81 0.19
CA LYS A 69 6.86 -7.99 1.08
C LYS A 69 6.84 -9.33 1.81
N HIS A 70 5.66 -9.78 2.22
CA HIS A 70 5.51 -11.00 3.03
C HIS A 70 4.67 -12.07 2.35
N ALA A 71 3.75 -11.70 1.45
CA ALA A 71 2.88 -12.62 0.71
C ALA A 71 2.30 -13.75 1.57
N ARG A 72 1.83 -13.42 2.79
CA ARG A 72 1.22 -14.38 3.72
C ARG A 72 -0.07 -14.93 3.09
N PRO A 73 -0.65 -16.04 3.58
CA PRO A 73 -1.90 -16.58 3.02
C PRO A 73 -3.02 -15.55 2.86
N LYS A 74 -3.18 -14.63 3.83
CA LYS A 74 -4.14 -13.52 3.71
C LYS A 74 -3.77 -12.50 2.64
N ASP A 75 -2.48 -12.22 2.46
CA ASP A 75 -2.01 -11.28 1.44
C ASP A 75 -2.18 -11.87 0.04
N GLN A 76 -2.03 -13.20 -0.10
CA GLN A 76 -2.34 -13.93 -1.33
C GLN A 76 -3.84 -13.88 -1.65
N ALA A 77 -4.70 -14.12 -0.66
CA ALA A 77 -6.15 -13.98 -0.84
C ALA A 77 -6.52 -12.54 -1.27
N ASP A 78 -5.97 -11.53 -0.61
CA ASP A 78 -6.17 -10.12 -1.00
C ASP A 78 -5.72 -9.87 -2.44
N PHE A 79 -4.59 -10.45 -2.87
CA PHE A 79 -4.12 -10.35 -4.26
C PHE A 79 -5.12 -10.99 -5.23
N ASP A 80 -5.47 -12.25 -5.01
CA ASP A 80 -6.36 -13.01 -5.91
C ASP A 80 -7.74 -12.35 -6.04
N GLU A 81 -8.28 -11.78 -4.94
CA GLU A 81 -9.54 -11.04 -4.95
C GLU A 81 -9.42 -9.67 -5.63
N THR A 82 -8.29 -8.97 -5.46
CA THR A 82 -8.12 -7.60 -5.99
C THR A 82 -7.84 -7.60 -7.49
N ILE A 83 -7.07 -8.57 -8.01
CA ILE A 83 -6.61 -8.60 -9.39
C ILE A 83 -7.74 -8.45 -10.44
N PRO A 84 -8.87 -9.19 -10.35
CA PRO A 84 -9.99 -9.04 -11.28
C PRO A 84 -10.56 -7.62 -11.38
N HIS A 85 -10.40 -6.80 -10.33
CA HIS A 85 -10.90 -5.43 -10.27
C HIS A 85 -9.90 -4.38 -10.75
N LEU A 86 -8.63 -4.75 -10.97
CA LEU A 86 -7.63 -3.82 -11.47
C LEU A 86 -7.79 -3.58 -12.97
N THR A 87 -7.74 -2.31 -13.35
CA THR A 87 -7.64 -1.92 -14.76
C THR A 87 -6.32 -2.42 -15.38
N PRO A 88 -6.23 -2.54 -16.72
CA PRO A 88 -4.98 -2.89 -17.39
C PRO A 88 -3.82 -1.96 -17.06
N ALA A 89 -4.09 -0.67 -16.80
CA ALA A 89 -3.07 0.29 -16.40
C ALA A 89 -2.53 0.01 -15.00
N GLN A 90 -3.42 -0.27 -14.04
CA GLN A 90 -3.03 -0.61 -12.66
C GLN A 90 -2.24 -1.91 -12.59
N ARG A 91 -2.63 -2.93 -13.36
CA ARG A 91 -1.86 -4.19 -13.47
C ARG A 91 -0.44 -3.97 -13.99
N ARG A 92 -0.29 -3.15 -15.05
CA ARG A 92 1.04 -2.76 -15.58
C ARG A 92 1.86 -1.99 -14.54
N THR A 93 1.24 -1.08 -13.81
CA THR A 93 1.89 -0.35 -12.71
C THR A 93 2.35 -1.31 -11.62
N LEU A 94 1.49 -2.22 -11.17
CA LEU A 94 1.83 -3.23 -10.19
C LEU A 94 2.99 -4.11 -10.65
N ALA A 95 2.95 -4.62 -11.89
CA ALA A 95 4.01 -5.46 -12.44
C ALA A 95 5.36 -4.72 -12.45
N ARG A 96 5.38 -3.45 -12.88
CA ARG A 96 6.59 -2.61 -12.86
C ARG A 96 7.11 -2.37 -11.44
N LEU A 97 6.22 -2.11 -10.48
CA LEU A 97 6.60 -1.87 -9.09
C LEU A 97 7.13 -3.14 -8.41
N LEU A 98 6.49 -4.29 -8.63
CA LEU A 98 6.97 -5.58 -8.14
C LEU A 98 8.32 -5.94 -8.75
N ALA A 99 8.49 -5.79 -10.06
CA ALA A 99 9.77 -6.09 -10.72
C ALA A 99 10.93 -5.27 -10.14
N ARG A 100 10.66 -4.04 -9.68
CA ARG A 100 11.64 -3.16 -9.06
C ARG A 100 11.88 -3.50 -7.58
N ALA A 101 10.82 -3.56 -6.78
CA ALA A 101 10.95 -3.71 -5.32
C ALA A 101 11.24 -5.16 -4.91
N TYR A 102 10.72 -6.13 -5.66
CA TYR A 102 10.81 -7.56 -5.38
C TYR A 102 11.06 -8.36 -6.69
N PRO A 103 12.28 -8.29 -7.27
CA PRO A 103 12.60 -9.03 -8.49
C PRO A 103 12.27 -10.53 -8.36
N GLY A 104 11.58 -11.09 -9.36
CA GLY A 104 11.19 -12.51 -9.37
C GLY A 104 9.99 -12.89 -8.47
N HIS A 105 9.27 -11.91 -7.91
CA HIS A 105 8.09 -12.18 -7.08
C HIS A 105 7.02 -12.99 -7.83
N HIS A 106 6.49 -14.04 -7.21
CA HIS A 106 5.60 -15.02 -7.87
C HIS A 106 4.30 -14.42 -8.41
N TRP A 107 3.78 -13.36 -7.78
CA TRP A 107 2.62 -12.62 -8.30
C TRP A 107 2.79 -12.08 -9.72
N GLN A 108 4.02 -11.82 -10.18
CA GLN A 108 4.25 -11.31 -11.54
C GLN A 108 3.75 -12.27 -12.64
N ALA A 109 3.67 -13.56 -12.37
CA ALA A 109 3.16 -14.55 -13.32
C ALA A 109 1.65 -14.42 -13.59
N ASN A 110 0.91 -13.73 -12.70
CA ASN A 110 -0.55 -13.68 -12.70
C ASN A 110 -1.09 -12.26 -12.99
N LEU A 111 -0.24 -11.32 -13.43
CA LEU A 111 -0.59 -9.92 -13.70
C LEU A 111 -0.99 -9.63 -15.14
#